data_AF-A0A1Y2MPR7-F1
#
_entry.id   AF-A0A1Y2MPR7-F1
#
_cell.length_a   1.000
_cell.length_b   1.000
_cell.length_c   1.000
_cell.angle_alpha   90.00
_cell.angle_beta   90.00
_cell.angle_gamma   90.00
#
_symmetry.space_group_name_H-M   'P 1'
#
loop_
_entity.id
_entity.type
_entity.pdbx_description
1 polymer ?
#
loop_
_entity_poly.entity_id
_entity_poly.type
_entity_poly.pdbx_seq_one_letter_code
_entity_poly.pdbx_strand_id
1 'polypeptide(L)'
;MIITFAFTRLAVDVRRWFEVAPDATMEHGARVELRLLDPQQHRGTESASQRTVVDTTFWRADLFDRLDRPGEWAAAHYHPSFDGVEPSDRAWSPELTADPWGWLSDQLHHIEDRLRDAGLDPGIVRYDADDLRSVVPRIVACARQYGPENVMTRDEEFRLTRDAAERVRRMITLVPPTTPLDREYLRPWIEQPG
;
A
#
# COMPACT_ATOMS: atom_id res chain seq x y z
N MET A 1 9.58 -2.88 -3.89
CA MET A 1 10.16 -1.52 -3.91
C MET A 1 9.16 -0.59 -3.25
N ILE A 2 9.63 0.25 -2.33
CA ILE A 2 8.81 1.15 -1.54
C ILE A 2 9.37 2.57 -1.66
N ILE A 3 8.47 3.55 -1.80
CA ILE A 3 8.78 4.97 -1.74
C ILE A 3 8.00 5.56 -0.58
N THR A 4 8.69 6.24 0.32
CA THR A 4 8.10 6.86 1.50
C THR A 4 8.18 8.37 1.38
N PHE A 5 7.04 9.04 1.49
CA PHE A 5 6.95 10.48 1.70
C PHE A 5 6.78 10.73 3.20
N ALA A 6 7.85 11.17 3.86
CA ALA A 6 7.84 11.39 5.31
C ALA A 6 7.77 12.89 5.65
N PHE A 7 6.95 13.19 6.64
CA PHE A 7 6.78 14.50 7.28
C PHE A 7 7.25 14.41 8.74
N THR A 8 6.73 15.23 9.65
CA THR A 8 7.19 15.26 11.05
C THR A 8 6.64 14.10 11.88
N ARG A 9 5.35 13.80 11.71
CA ARG A 9 4.55 12.80 12.44
C ARG A 9 3.86 11.82 11.50
N LEU A 10 3.74 12.15 10.21
CA LEU A 10 3.07 11.36 9.19
C LEU A 10 4.04 10.84 8.13
N ALA A 11 3.76 9.66 7.58
CA ALA A 11 4.34 9.15 6.35
C ALA A 11 3.25 8.60 5.42
N VAL A 12 3.52 8.69 4.12
CA VAL A 12 2.77 7.99 3.09
C VAL A 12 3.72 7.02 2.39
N ASP A 13 3.46 5.73 2.55
CA ASP A 13 4.19 4.67 1.88
C ASP A 13 3.46 4.31 0.58
N VAL A 14 4.20 4.31 -0.54
CA VAL A 14 3.72 3.88 -1.85
C VAL A 14 4.55 2.67 -2.29
N ARG A 15 3.88 1.58 -2.67
CA ARG A 15 4.55 0.33 -3.04
C ARG A 15 3.86 -0.31 -4.25
N ARG A 16 4.65 -0.80 -5.20
CA ARG A 16 4.16 -1.79 -6.17
C ARG A 16 3.84 -3.08 -5.45
N TRP A 17 2.64 -3.58 -5.64
CA TRP A 17 2.13 -4.76 -4.96
C TRP A 17 1.73 -5.84 -5.97
N PHE A 18 1.98 -7.08 -5.56
CA PHE A 18 1.55 -8.31 -6.22
C PHE A 18 1.05 -9.27 -5.14
N GLU A 19 -0.10 -9.90 -5.39
CA GLU A 19 -0.68 -10.92 -4.53
C GLU A 19 -1.45 -12.00 -5.29
N VAL A 20 -1.74 -13.10 -4.58
CA VAL A 20 -2.56 -14.22 -5.05
C VAL A 20 -3.75 -14.34 -4.11
N ALA A 21 -4.95 -14.18 -4.64
CA ALA A 21 -6.20 -14.34 -3.90
C ALA A 21 -6.48 -15.84 -3.62
N PRO A 22 -7.35 -16.16 -2.64
CA PRO A 22 -7.69 -17.56 -2.31
C PRO A 22 -8.28 -18.36 -3.47
N ASP A 23 -8.90 -17.70 -4.46
CA ASP A 23 -9.42 -18.33 -5.68
C ASP A 23 -8.36 -18.49 -6.79
N ALA A 24 -7.08 -18.31 -6.45
CA ALA A 24 -5.92 -18.28 -7.35
C ALA A 24 -5.86 -17.12 -8.34
N THR A 25 -6.75 -16.12 -8.22
CA THR A 25 -6.62 -14.88 -8.99
C THR A 25 -5.33 -14.17 -8.61
N MET A 26 -4.58 -13.72 -9.63
CA MET A 26 -3.43 -12.86 -9.43
C MET A 26 -3.85 -11.39 -9.53
N GLU A 27 -3.46 -10.61 -8.53
CA GLU A 27 -3.79 -9.19 -8.41
C GLU A 27 -2.51 -8.38 -8.30
N HIS A 28 -2.53 -7.18 -8.87
CA HIS A 28 -1.38 -6.28 -8.85
C HIS A 28 -1.83 -4.82 -8.83
N GLY A 29 -0.93 -3.93 -8.39
CA GLY A 29 -1.22 -2.50 -8.41
C GLY A 29 -0.44 -1.71 -7.38
N ALA A 30 -0.97 -0.56 -6.98
CA ALA A 30 -0.33 0.31 -6.01
C ALA A 30 -0.97 0.15 -4.65
N ARG A 31 -0.15 -0.15 -3.64
CA ARG A 31 -0.53 -0.05 -2.23
C ARG A 31 -0.09 1.30 -1.71
N VAL A 32 -1.01 2.03 -1.08
CA VAL A 32 -0.76 3.30 -0.40
C VAL A 32 -1.12 3.16 1.06
N GLU A 33 -0.17 3.39 1.97
CA GLU A 33 -0.37 3.29 3.42
C GLU A 33 -0.12 4.63 4.08
N LEU A 34 -1.02 5.04 4.97
CA LEU A 34 -0.85 6.20 5.83
C LEU A 34 -0.38 5.74 7.19
N ARG A 35 0.78 6.25 7.60
CA ARG A 35 1.51 5.74 8.76
C ARG A 35 1.98 6.88 9.65
N LEU A 36 2.06 6.61 10.94
CA LEU A 36 2.65 7.55 11.89
C LEU A 36 4.15 7.28 12.06
N LEU A 37 4.91 8.36 12.20
CA LEU A 37 6.29 8.30 12.64
C LEU A 37 6.32 8.29 14.17
N ASP A 38 7.06 7.37 14.76
CA ASP A 38 7.21 7.34 16.22
C ASP A 38 8.29 8.33 16.67
N PRO A 39 8.02 9.21 17.65
CA PRO A 39 9.05 10.07 18.22
C PRO A 39 10.20 9.22 18.75
N GLN A 40 11.41 9.53 18.31
CA GLN A 40 12.61 8.82 18.78
C GLN A 40 13.39 9.69 19.77
N GLN A 41 13.99 9.06 20.78
CA GLN A 41 14.95 9.74 21.63
C GLN A 41 16.14 10.23 20.79
N HIS A 42 16.55 11.48 21.02
CA HIS A 42 17.72 12.07 20.39
C HIS A 42 18.98 11.26 20.72
N ARG A 43 19.85 11.08 19.73
CA ARG A 43 21.06 10.27 19.81
C ARG A 43 22.27 11.10 19.47
N GLY A 44 23.33 10.96 20.25
CA GLY A 44 24.59 11.65 19.97
C GLY A 44 24.47 13.18 20.07
N THR A 45 25.30 13.87 19.28
CA THR A 45 25.33 15.33 19.22
C THR A 45 24.17 15.87 18.38
N GLU A 46 24.01 17.20 18.33
CA GLU A 46 23.02 17.88 17.49
C GLU A 46 23.15 17.57 15.99
N SER A 47 24.34 17.18 15.54
CA SER A 47 24.63 16.84 14.13
C SER A 47 24.57 15.34 13.83
N ALA A 48 24.31 14.50 14.83
CA ALA A 48 24.28 13.05 14.65
C ALA A 48 23.06 12.61 13.85
N SER A 49 23.19 11.52 13.10
CA SER A 49 22.06 10.92 12.40
C SER A 49 21.04 10.38 13.40
N GLN A 50 19.80 10.80 13.23
CA GLN A 50 18.69 10.36 14.08
C GLN A 50 17.99 9.16 13.45
N ARG A 51 17.37 8.34 14.29
CA ARG A 51 16.52 7.24 13.80
C ARG A 51 15.18 7.81 13.37
N THR A 52 14.71 7.40 12.20
CA THR A 52 13.32 7.59 11.75
C THR A 52 12.62 6.23 11.78
N VAL A 53 11.46 6.15 12.41
CA VAL A 53 10.66 4.92 12.51
C VAL A 53 9.28 5.21 11.95
N VAL A 54 8.94 4.55 10.85
CA VAL A 54 7.61 4.56 10.24
C VAL A 54 6.97 3.22 10.58
N ASP A 55 5.97 3.22 11.46
CA ASP A 55 5.46 1.98 12.04
C ASP A 55 3.93 1.90 12.05
N THR A 56 3.25 2.74 12.83
CA THR A 56 1.81 2.60 13.04
C THR A 56 1.02 2.97 11.78
N THR A 57 0.56 1.97 11.03
CA THR A 57 -0.39 2.16 9.91
C THR A 57 -1.78 2.37 10.48
N PHE A 58 -2.48 3.39 10.02
CA PHE A 58 -3.87 3.64 10.44
C PHE A 58 -4.87 3.60 9.29
N TRP A 59 -4.39 3.63 8.05
CA TRP A 59 -5.23 3.56 6.87
C TRP A 59 -4.43 3.00 5.69
N ARG A 60 -5.10 2.26 4.80
CA ARG A 60 -4.48 1.71 3.58
C ARG A 60 -5.45 1.71 2.42
N ALA A 61 -4.98 2.05 1.23
CA ALA A 61 -5.65 1.77 -0.03
C ALA A 61 -4.85 0.81 -0.89
N ASP A 62 -5.56 -0.16 -1.44
CA ASP A 62 -5.06 -1.18 -2.35
C ASP A 62 -5.70 -0.92 -3.71
N LEU A 63 -5.02 -0.10 -4.52
CA LEU A 63 -5.45 0.32 -5.85
C LEU A 63 -5.03 -0.76 -6.86
N PHE A 64 -5.69 -1.90 -6.74
CA PHE A 64 -5.34 -3.12 -7.46
C PHE A 64 -6.29 -3.41 -8.61
N ASP A 65 -5.79 -4.21 -9.53
CA ASP A 65 -6.56 -4.83 -10.57
C ASP A 65 -6.21 -6.31 -10.69
N ARG A 66 -7.06 -7.06 -11.38
CA ARG A 66 -6.86 -8.49 -11.63
C ARG A 66 -6.13 -8.69 -12.94
N LEU A 67 -5.14 -9.59 -12.96
CA LEU A 67 -4.42 -9.91 -14.20
C LEU A 67 -5.31 -10.59 -15.26
N ASP A 68 -6.38 -11.27 -14.84
CA ASP A 68 -7.33 -11.94 -15.74
C ASP A 68 -8.42 -11.00 -16.30
N ARG A 69 -8.61 -9.81 -15.69
CA ARG A 69 -9.58 -8.79 -16.08
C ARG A 69 -9.02 -7.37 -15.93
N PRO A 70 -7.98 -7.03 -16.71
CA PRO A 70 -7.35 -5.73 -16.60
C PRO A 70 -8.29 -4.60 -17.07
N GLY A 71 -8.20 -3.45 -16.40
CA GLY A 71 -9.00 -2.25 -16.59
C GLY A 71 -10.27 -2.17 -15.73
N GLU A 72 -10.66 -3.23 -15.02
CA GLU A 72 -11.93 -3.26 -14.26
C GLU A 72 -11.80 -2.72 -12.84
N TRP A 73 -10.59 -2.67 -12.26
CA TRP A 73 -10.35 -2.27 -10.86
C TRP A 73 -11.18 -3.10 -9.86
N ALA A 74 -11.52 -4.34 -10.24
CA ALA A 74 -12.40 -5.21 -9.47
C ALA A 74 -11.77 -5.67 -8.13
N ALA A 75 -10.46 -5.48 -7.97
CA ALA A 75 -9.73 -5.74 -6.74
C ALA A 75 -9.45 -4.47 -5.91
N ALA A 76 -9.83 -3.28 -6.40
CA ALA A 76 -9.55 -2.02 -5.72
C ALA A 76 -10.39 -1.86 -4.45
N HIS A 77 -9.73 -1.71 -3.30
CA HIS A 77 -10.38 -1.56 -1.99
C HIS A 77 -9.52 -0.73 -1.04
N TYR A 78 -10.04 -0.45 0.15
CA TYR A 78 -9.29 0.21 1.20
C TYR A 78 -9.63 -0.36 2.58
N HIS A 79 -8.81 -0.01 3.56
CA HIS A 79 -8.93 -0.38 4.96
C HIS A 79 -8.97 0.91 5.78
N PRO A 80 -10.13 1.29 6.34
CA PRO A 80 -10.29 2.56 7.05
C PRO A 80 -9.56 2.61 8.40
N SER A 81 -9.26 1.45 8.99
CA SER A 81 -8.61 1.34 10.29
C SER A 81 -7.78 0.05 10.41
N PHE A 82 -6.98 -0.03 11.47
CA PHE A 82 -6.15 -1.18 11.83
C PHE A 82 -6.31 -1.51 13.32
N ASP A 83 -6.23 -2.81 13.66
CA ASP A 83 -6.06 -3.30 15.04
C ASP A 83 -4.63 -3.85 15.18
N GLY A 84 -3.77 -3.07 15.84
CA GLY A 84 -2.32 -3.33 15.84
C GLY A 84 -1.75 -3.29 14.42
N VAL A 85 -1.25 -4.44 13.94
CA VAL A 85 -0.68 -4.57 12.59
C VAL A 85 -1.69 -5.14 11.58
N GLU A 86 -2.87 -5.54 12.04
CA GLU A 86 -3.87 -6.19 11.21
C GLU A 86 -4.85 -5.15 10.64
N PRO A 87 -5.09 -5.15 9.31
CA PRO A 87 -6.07 -4.26 8.70
C PRO A 87 -7.49 -4.67 9.11
N SER A 88 -8.40 -3.68 9.14
CA SER A 88 -9.85 -3.92 9.15
C SER A 88 -10.32 -4.70 7.91
N ASP A 89 -11.60 -5.09 7.87
CA ASP A 89 -12.19 -5.69 6.66
C ASP A 89 -12.07 -4.77 5.43
N ARG A 90 -12.13 -5.37 4.24
CA ARG A 90 -12.10 -4.63 2.97
C ARG A 90 -13.33 -3.72 2.86
N ALA A 91 -13.10 -2.42 2.68
CA ALA A 91 -14.11 -1.46 2.29
C ALA A 91 -14.04 -1.22 0.77
N TRP A 92 -15.21 -1.21 0.13
CA TRP A 92 -15.38 -1.01 -1.31
C TRP A 92 -16.09 0.30 -1.58
N SER A 93 -15.68 1.03 -2.60
CA SER A 93 -16.26 2.33 -2.99
C SER A 93 -16.46 2.38 -4.51
N PRO A 94 -17.69 2.65 -4.99
CA PRO A 94 -17.92 2.89 -6.42
C PRO A 94 -17.09 4.04 -6.97
N GLU A 95 -16.84 5.07 -6.16
CA GLU A 95 -16.00 6.22 -6.51
C GLU A 95 -14.54 5.81 -6.71
N LEU A 96 -14.02 4.93 -5.83
CA LEU A 96 -12.69 4.33 -5.97
C LEU A 96 -12.57 3.54 -7.28
N THR A 97 -13.55 2.69 -7.62
CA THR A 97 -13.52 1.92 -8.87
C THR A 97 -13.66 2.83 -10.10
N ALA A 98 -14.45 3.91 -10.01
CA ALA A 98 -14.71 4.81 -11.13
C ALA A 98 -13.55 5.76 -11.45
N ASP A 99 -12.88 6.31 -10.43
CA ASP A 99 -11.70 7.16 -10.57
C ASP A 99 -10.71 6.93 -9.41
N PRO A 100 -9.87 5.88 -9.48
CA PRO A 100 -9.00 5.51 -8.37
C PRO A 100 -8.01 6.59 -7.97
N TRP A 101 -7.56 7.40 -8.93
CA TRP A 101 -6.55 8.42 -8.70
C TRP A 101 -7.15 9.71 -8.16
N GLY A 102 -8.31 10.13 -8.68
CA GLY A 102 -9.09 11.23 -8.10
C GLY A 102 -9.56 10.88 -6.68
N TRP A 103 -10.04 9.65 -6.49
CA TRP A 103 -10.40 9.13 -5.16
C TRP A 103 -9.22 9.16 -4.20
N LEU A 104 -8.04 8.63 -4.58
CA LEU A 104 -6.85 8.67 -3.73
C LEU A 104 -6.47 10.12 -3.37
N SER A 105 -6.50 11.03 -4.36
CA SER A 105 -6.23 12.45 -4.13
C SER A 105 -7.16 13.02 -3.07
N ASP A 106 -8.46 12.76 -3.17
CA ASP A 106 -9.46 13.22 -2.20
C ASP A 106 -9.19 12.68 -0.78
N GLN A 107 -8.87 11.39 -0.66
CA GLN A 107 -8.54 10.79 0.64
C GLN A 107 -7.32 11.45 1.30
N LEU A 108 -6.28 11.76 0.52
CA LEU A 108 -5.06 12.38 1.03
C LEU A 108 -5.25 13.86 1.42
N HIS A 109 -6.19 14.58 0.80
CA HIS A 109 -6.51 15.96 1.20
C HIS A 109 -7.27 16.03 2.53
N HIS A 110 -7.98 14.95 2.88
CA HIS A 110 -8.81 14.82 4.08
C HIS A 110 -8.20 13.87 5.12
N ILE A 111 -6.88 13.99 5.36
CA ILE A 111 -6.12 13.11 6.26
C ILE A 111 -6.66 13.09 7.69
N GLU A 112 -7.14 14.24 8.19
CA GLU A 112 -7.74 14.36 9.51
C GLU A 112 -8.99 13.50 9.64
N ASP A 113 -9.76 13.35 8.57
CA ASP A 113 -10.95 12.49 8.56
C ASP A 113 -10.53 11.02 8.61
N ARG A 114 -9.46 10.64 7.91
CA ARG A 114 -8.92 9.26 7.96
C ARG A 114 -8.43 8.90 9.37
N LEU A 115 -7.83 9.85 10.10
CA LEU A 115 -7.47 9.65 11.51
C LEU A 115 -8.69 9.45 12.39
N ARG A 116 -9.76 10.26 12.22
CA ARG A 116 -11.00 10.08 13.02
C ARG A 116 -11.65 8.73 12.76
N ASP A 117 -11.69 8.30 11.50
CA ASP A 117 -12.24 6.99 11.12
C ASP A 117 -11.43 5.84 11.75
N ALA A 118 -10.12 6.01 11.89
CA ALA A 118 -9.24 5.09 12.61
C ALA A 118 -9.30 5.22 14.15
N GLY A 119 -10.13 6.11 14.70
CA GLY A 119 -10.25 6.34 16.14
C GLY A 119 -9.08 7.12 16.76
N LEU A 120 -8.29 7.82 15.94
CA LEU A 120 -7.11 8.58 16.35
C LEU A 120 -7.41 10.08 16.43
N ASP A 121 -6.63 10.79 17.25
CA ASP A 121 -6.72 12.25 17.37
C ASP A 121 -6.16 12.95 16.11
N PRO A 122 -6.96 13.74 15.37
CA PRO A 122 -6.48 14.54 14.25
C PRO A 122 -5.37 15.53 14.61
N GLY A 123 -5.30 15.94 15.88
CA GLY A 123 -4.25 16.83 16.38
C GLY A 123 -2.84 16.30 16.18
N ILE A 124 -2.66 14.99 16.00
CA ILE A 124 -1.37 14.33 15.74
C ILE A 124 -0.69 14.88 14.47
N VAL A 125 -1.46 15.18 13.43
CA VAL A 125 -0.94 15.64 12.12
C VAL A 125 -1.13 17.13 11.89
N ARG A 126 -1.46 17.91 12.94
CA ARG A 126 -1.75 19.34 12.84
C ARG A 126 -0.72 20.13 12.02
N TYR A 127 0.56 19.79 12.15
CA TYR A 127 1.65 20.49 11.45
C TYR A 127 2.02 19.86 10.11
N ASP A 128 1.56 18.64 9.83
CA ASP A 128 1.89 17.92 8.59
C ASP A 128 0.77 18.02 7.54
N ALA A 129 -0.47 18.33 7.92
CA ALA A 129 -1.62 18.26 7.02
C ALA A 129 -1.50 19.20 5.81
N ASP A 130 -1.05 20.44 6.01
CA ASP A 130 -0.85 21.38 4.90
C ASP A 130 0.34 20.99 4.02
N ASP A 131 1.42 20.50 4.63
CA ASP A 131 2.58 19.99 3.90
C ASP A 131 2.19 18.77 3.04
N LEU A 132 1.39 17.86 3.58
CA LEU A 132 0.82 16.72 2.84
C LEU A 132 0.02 17.21 1.64
N ARG A 133 -0.96 18.10 1.85
CA ARG A 133 -1.81 18.67 0.78
C ARG A 133 -0.96 19.26 -0.35
N SER A 134 0.11 19.96 0.00
CA SER A 134 1.01 20.56 -1.00
C SER A 134 1.73 19.54 -1.89
N VAL A 135 1.90 18.30 -1.43
CA VAL A 135 2.59 17.23 -2.18
C VAL A 135 1.67 16.11 -2.67
N VAL A 136 0.36 16.15 -2.40
CA VAL A 136 -0.60 15.13 -2.87
C VAL A 136 -0.45 14.82 -4.36
N PRO A 137 -0.34 15.80 -5.29
CA PRO A 137 -0.16 15.50 -6.71
C PRO A 137 1.07 14.63 -6.99
N ARG A 138 2.16 14.80 -6.23
CA ARG A 138 3.39 14.00 -6.36
C ARG A 138 3.21 12.59 -5.82
N ILE A 139 2.50 12.44 -4.70
CA ILE A 139 2.19 11.14 -4.11
C ILE A 139 1.29 10.34 -5.05
N VAL A 140 0.23 10.97 -5.58
CA VAL A 140 -0.69 10.32 -6.53
C VAL A 140 0.02 9.94 -7.82
N ALA A 141 0.88 10.81 -8.36
CA ALA A 141 1.69 10.47 -9.54
C ALA A 141 2.63 9.28 -9.27
N CYS A 142 3.25 9.24 -8.09
CA CYS A 142 4.08 8.11 -7.66
C CYS A 142 3.26 6.81 -7.53
N ALA A 143 2.08 6.86 -6.90
CA ALA A 143 1.18 5.70 -6.80
C ALA A 143 0.77 5.23 -8.19
N ARG A 144 0.41 6.16 -9.08
CA ARG A 144 0.04 5.86 -10.46
C ARG A 144 1.17 5.21 -11.25
N GLN A 145 2.43 5.58 -11.03
CA GLN A 145 3.59 4.91 -11.65
C GLN A 145 3.69 3.42 -11.27
N TYR A 146 3.19 3.03 -10.10
CA TYR A 146 3.10 1.64 -9.64
C TYR A 146 1.70 1.06 -9.73
N GLY A 147 0.76 1.77 -10.37
CA GLY A 147 -0.61 1.33 -10.58
C GLY A 147 -0.72 0.20 -11.60
N PRO A 148 -1.84 -0.53 -11.62
CA PRO A 148 -2.07 -1.66 -12.52
C PRO A 148 -2.12 -1.24 -14.01
N GLU A 149 -2.43 0.03 -14.29
CA GLU A 149 -2.39 0.60 -15.65
C GLU A 149 -1.01 0.47 -16.34
N ASN A 150 0.07 0.34 -15.56
CA ASN A 150 1.40 0.09 -16.10
C ASN A 150 1.56 -1.41 -16.34
N VAL A 151 1.38 -1.80 -17.61
CA VAL A 151 1.60 -3.17 -18.06
C VAL A 151 3.08 -3.52 -17.93
N MET A 152 3.37 -4.55 -17.15
CA MET A 152 4.71 -5.04 -16.88
C MET A 152 4.79 -6.51 -17.26
N THR A 153 5.97 -6.95 -17.71
CA THR A 153 6.28 -8.37 -17.79
C THR A 153 6.37 -8.97 -16.39
N ARG A 154 6.22 -10.30 -16.28
CA ARG A 154 6.40 -11.04 -15.02
C ARG A 154 7.73 -10.69 -14.32
N ASP A 155 8.81 -10.63 -15.09
CA ASP A 155 10.15 -10.41 -14.52
C ASP A 155 10.34 -8.95 -14.07
N GLU A 156 9.67 -7.98 -14.70
CA GLU A 156 9.59 -6.60 -14.23
C GLU A 156 8.78 -6.48 -12.94
N GLU A 157 7.62 -7.13 -12.89
CA GLU A 157 6.78 -7.20 -11.70
C GLU A 157 7.56 -7.80 -10.52
N PHE A 158 8.23 -8.93 -10.74
CA PHE A 158 9.08 -9.57 -9.75
C PHE A 158 10.21 -8.66 -9.27
N ARG A 159 10.88 -7.95 -10.19
CA ARG A 159 11.97 -7.02 -9.84
C ARG A 159 11.50 -5.95 -8.85
N LEU A 160 10.29 -5.45 -9.03
CA LEU A 160 9.67 -4.43 -8.18
C LEU A 160 9.02 -5.02 -6.92
N THR A 161 8.73 -6.31 -6.88
CA THR A 161 8.03 -6.99 -5.77
C THR A 161 8.82 -8.13 -5.16
N ARG A 162 10.15 -8.17 -5.31
CA ARG A 162 11.01 -9.23 -4.74
C ARG A 162 10.88 -9.40 -3.22
N ASP A 163 10.47 -8.35 -2.52
CA ASP A 163 10.17 -8.37 -1.09
C ASP A 163 8.83 -9.06 -0.76
N ALA A 164 8.06 -9.45 -1.78
CA ALA A 164 6.79 -10.17 -1.65
C ALA A 164 6.93 -11.68 -1.55
N ALA A 165 8.12 -12.28 -1.78
CA ALA A 165 8.26 -13.74 -1.90
C ALA A 165 7.69 -14.52 -0.71
N GLU A 166 7.99 -14.10 0.52
CA GLU A 166 7.43 -14.71 1.73
C GLU A 166 5.89 -14.60 1.77
N ARG A 167 5.36 -13.41 1.46
CA ARG A 167 3.93 -13.14 1.42
C ARG A 167 3.21 -13.98 0.35
N VAL A 168 3.76 -14.04 -0.87
CA VAL A 168 3.21 -14.85 -1.97
C VAL A 168 3.18 -16.33 -1.58
N ARG A 169 4.24 -16.85 -0.95
CA ARG A 169 4.24 -18.23 -0.45
C ARG A 169 3.13 -18.49 0.58
N ARG A 170 2.89 -17.57 1.51
CA ARG A 170 1.78 -17.67 2.46
C ARG A 170 0.42 -17.63 1.76
N MET A 171 0.23 -16.72 0.80
CA MET A 171 -1.01 -16.61 0.03
C MET A 171 -1.31 -17.89 -0.76
N ILE A 172 -0.30 -18.51 -1.37
CA ILE A 172 -0.46 -19.78 -2.08
C ILE A 172 -0.94 -20.91 -1.16
N THR A 173 -0.59 -20.90 0.14
CA THR A 173 -1.09 -21.92 1.08
C THR A 173 -2.58 -21.77 1.39
N LEU A 174 -3.18 -20.62 1.09
CA LEU A 174 -4.62 -20.36 1.25
C LEU A 174 -5.42 -20.80 0.03
N VAL A 175 -4.77 -21.07 -1.10
CA VAL A 175 -5.42 -21.55 -2.32
C VAL A 175 -5.81 -23.02 -2.15
N PRO A 176 -7.09 -23.40 -2.34
CA PRO A 176 -7.50 -24.80 -2.25
C PRO A 176 -6.69 -25.71 -3.18
N PRO A 177 -6.30 -26.92 -2.76
CA PRO A 177 -5.50 -27.83 -3.61
C PRO A 177 -6.16 -28.20 -4.95
N THR A 178 -7.48 -28.07 -5.04
CA THR A 178 -8.27 -28.32 -6.26
C THR A 178 -8.30 -27.14 -7.23
N THR A 179 -7.88 -25.95 -6.81
CA THR A 179 -7.90 -24.74 -7.63
C THR A 179 -6.64 -24.70 -8.49
N PRO A 180 -6.76 -24.58 -9.82
CA PRO A 180 -5.60 -24.43 -10.70
C PRO A 180 -4.80 -23.18 -10.34
N LEU A 181 -3.48 -23.33 -10.18
CA LEU A 181 -2.56 -22.26 -9.86
C LEU A 181 -1.42 -22.25 -10.89
N ASP A 182 -1.17 -21.10 -11.51
CA ASP A 182 -0.07 -20.95 -12.47
C ASP A 182 1.29 -20.87 -11.74
N ARG A 183 1.82 -22.04 -11.39
CA ARG A 183 3.09 -22.17 -10.69
C ARG A 183 4.29 -21.71 -11.53
N GLU A 184 4.19 -21.76 -12.86
CA GLU A 184 5.27 -21.31 -13.74
C GLU A 184 5.34 -19.78 -13.78
N TYR A 185 4.19 -19.10 -13.80
CA TYR A 185 4.15 -17.65 -13.61
C TYR A 185 4.66 -17.25 -12.23
N LEU A 186 4.29 -17.97 -11.17
CA LEU A 186 4.69 -17.64 -9.80
C LEU A 186 6.13 -18.05 -9.44
N ARG A 187 6.81 -18.80 -10.31
CA ARG A 187 8.15 -19.37 -10.05
C ARG A 187 9.15 -18.36 -9.46
N PRO A 188 9.29 -17.11 -9.98
CA PRO A 188 10.25 -16.15 -9.43
C PRO A 188 10.05 -15.85 -7.94
N TRP A 189 8.80 -15.76 -7.47
CA TRP A 189 8.49 -15.48 -6.07
C TRP A 189 8.59 -16.74 -5.19
N ILE A 190 8.26 -17.91 -5.72
CA ILE A 190 8.28 -19.17 -4.97
C ILE A 190 9.72 -19.59 -4.67
N GLU A 191 10.61 -19.53 -5.68
CA GLU A 191 11.97 -20.06 -5.61
C GLU A 191 13.00 -19.09 -5.03
N GLN A 192 12.62 -17.85 -4.73
CA GLN A 192 13.52 -16.88 -4.13
C GLN A 192 14.00 -17.35 -2.74
N PRO A 193 15.32 -17.41 -2.47
CA PRO A 193 15.83 -17.73 -1.15
C PRO A 193 15.35 -16.71 -0.12
N GLY A 194 14.95 -17.20 1.06
CA GLY A 194 14.54 -16.37 2.19
C GLY A 194 15.72 -15.68 2.87
#